data_AF-A0A1Q5LJ65-F1
#
_entry.id   AF-A0A1Q5LJ65-F1
#
_cell.length_a   1.000
_cell.length_b   1.000
_cell.length_c   1.000
_cell.angle_alpha   90.00
_cell.angle_beta   90.00
_cell.angle_gamma   90.00
#
_symmetry.space_group_name_H-M   'P 1'
#
loop_
_entity.id
_entity.type
_entity.pdbx_description
1 polymer ?
#
loop_
_entity_poly.entity_id
_entity_poly.type
_entity_poly.pdbx_seq_one_letter_code
_entity_poly.pdbx_strand_id
1 'polypeptide(L)'
;MSESEIPPEGRPVDVYLDLLRVRMDTEDYRLLLHVVEPVLQAIEEHRLSGMDLALDGGDEELPQEVRDEAALVIATAVTGRLDNEVVELEVDETGPVRVVTDAATAADPSRLDEIADYIRDRHRQNEELRGIAEASGLPTDF
;
A
#
# COMPACT_ATOMS: atom_id res chain seq x y z
N MET A 1 -13.81 -24.66 20.86
CA MET A 1 -13.71 -23.57 21.85
C MET A 1 -13.22 -22.35 21.09
N SER A 2 -14.09 -21.34 21.06
CA SER A 2 -13.92 -19.97 20.56
C SER A 2 -13.44 -19.79 19.12
N GLU A 3 -14.36 -20.05 18.17
CA GLU A 3 -14.38 -19.33 16.90
C GLU A 3 -14.69 -17.86 17.21
N SER A 4 -13.84 -16.95 16.74
CA SER A 4 -13.98 -15.51 16.94
C SER A 4 -15.31 -15.01 16.39
N GLU A 5 -16.20 -14.56 17.27
CA GLU A 5 -17.44 -13.87 16.91
C GLU A 5 -17.11 -12.47 16.39
N ILE A 6 -16.73 -12.38 15.11
CA ILE A 6 -16.86 -11.14 14.34
C ILE A 6 -18.33 -11.08 13.90
N PRO A 7 -19.09 -10.00 14.21
CA PRO A 7 -20.48 -9.87 13.76
C PRO A 7 -20.56 -9.97 12.23
N PRO A 8 -21.60 -10.60 11.66
CA PRO A 8 -21.65 -10.92 10.23
C PRO A 8 -21.88 -9.71 9.28
N GLU A 9 -21.61 -8.47 9.67
CA GLU A 9 -22.04 -7.28 8.89
C GLU A 9 -21.01 -6.17 8.65
N GLY A 10 -19.73 -6.31 9.03
CA GLY A 10 -18.70 -5.34 8.66
C GLY A 10 -17.53 -6.01 7.95
N ARG A 11 -17.22 -5.59 6.71
CA ARG A 11 -15.93 -5.97 6.12
C ARG A 11 -14.83 -5.40 7.03
N PRO A 12 -13.67 -6.05 7.21
CA PRO A 12 -12.57 -5.54 8.04
C PRO A 12 -12.21 -4.07 7.75
N VAL A 13 -12.34 -3.67 6.48
CA VAL A 13 -12.14 -2.27 6.06
C VAL A 13 -13.14 -1.30 6.70
N ASP A 14 -14.40 -1.69 6.88
CA ASP A 14 -15.43 -0.85 7.49
C ASP A 14 -15.10 -0.57 8.96
N VAL A 15 -14.64 -1.62 9.67
CA VAL A 15 -14.18 -1.51 11.07
C VAL A 15 -12.98 -0.57 11.18
N TYR A 16 -12.05 -0.66 10.22
CA TYR A 16 -10.87 0.20 10.21
C TYR A 16 -11.23 1.67 9.94
N LEU A 17 -12.10 1.94 8.95
CA LEU A 17 -12.58 3.29 8.64
C LEU A 17 -13.35 3.91 9.81
N ASP A 18 -14.19 3.14 10.50
CA ASP A 18 -14.91 3.62 11.69
C ASP A 18 -13.93 4.00 12.83
N LEU A 19 -12.83 3.26 12.99
CA LEU A 19 -11.79 3.61 13.95
C LEU A 19 -11.06 4.91 13.57
N LEU A 20 -10.68 5.06 12.30
CA LEU A 20 -10.02 6.26 11.79
C LEU A 20 -10.90 7.50 11.94
N ARG A 21 -12.21 7.37 11.70
CA ARG A 21 -13.19 8.45 11.87
C ARG A 21 -13.18 9.05 13.29
N VAL A 22 -12.85 8.25 14.31
CA VAL A 22 -12.80 8.68 15.71
C VAL A 22 -11.42 9.25 16.07
N ARG A 23 -10.34 8.78 15.45
CA ARG A 23 -8.97 9.08 15.85
C ARG A 23 -8.29 10.19 15.04
N MET A 24 -8.65 10.33 13.77
CA MET A 24 -8.04 11.32 12.87
C MET A 24 -8.78 12.66 12.93
N ASP A 25 -8.05 13.73 12.62
CA ASP A 25 -8.65 15.03 12.36
C ASP A 25 -9.67 14.94 11.21
N THR A 26 -10.74 15.74 11.29
CA THR A 26 -11.87 15.58 10.37
C THR A 26 -11.49 15.92 8.93
N GLU A 27 -10.61 16.89 8.74
CA GLU A 27 -10.03 17.26 7.44
C GLU A 27 -9.20 16.11 6.86
N ASP A 28 -8.30 15.52 7.65
CA ASP A 28 -7.43 14.42 7.22
C ASP A 28 -8.23 13.14 6.93
N TYR A 29 -9.26 12.85 7.72
CA TYR A 29 -10.17 11.73 7.45
C TYR A 29 -10.92 11.90 6.13
N ARG A 30 -11.37 13.11 5.79
CA ARG A 30 -12.01 13.38 4.49
C ARG A 30 -11.03 13.23 3.33
N LEU A 31 -9.79 13.69 3.52
CA LEU A 31 -8.74 13.54 2.52
C LEU A 31 -8.40 12.07 2.28
N LEU A 32 -8.29 11.28 3.36
CA LEU A 32 -8.13 9.82 3.29
C LEU A 32 -9.25 9.17 2.49
N LEU A 33 -10.52 9.49 2.79
CA LEU A 33 -11.66 8.96 2.05
C LEU A 33 -11.58 9.26 0.54
N HIS A 34 -11.19 10.48 0.18
CA HIS A 34 -11.04 10.88 -1.22
C HIS A 34 -10.01 10.01 -1.96
N VAL A 35 -8.94 9.59 -1.27
CA VAL A 35 -7.88 8.76 -1.82
C VAL A 35 -8.29 7.29 -1.92
N VAL A 36 -8.94 6.74 -0.89
CA VAL A 36 -9.22 5.29 -0.82
C VAL A 36 -10.51 4.88 -1.52
N GLU A 37 -11.54 5.74 -1.55
CA GLU A 37 -12.86 5.40 -2.12
C GLU A 37 -12.78 4.83 -3.55
N PRO A 38 -12.04 5.43 -4.51
CA PRO A 38 -11.95 4.89 -5.87
C PRO A 38 -11.31 3.50 -5.90
N VAL A 39 -10.30 3.28 -5.06
CA VAL A 39 -9.58 2.01 -4.97
C VAL A 39 -10.47 0.93 -4.36
N LEU A 40 -11.17 1.25 -3.27
CA LEU A 40 -12.10 0.33 -2.61
C LEU A 40 -13.23 -0.09 -3.55
N GLN A 41 -13.79 0.85 -4.32
CA GLN A 41 -14.79 0.55 -5.34
C GLN A 41 -14.23 -0.42 -6.40
N ALA A 42 -13.00 -0.19 -6.87
CA ALA A 42 -12.39 -1.05 -7.88
C ALA A 42 -12.05 -2.46 -7.35
N ILE A 43 -11.69 -2.58 -6.07
CA ILE A 43 -11.53 -3.88 -5.39
C ILE A 43 -12.85 -4.64 -5.39
N GLU A 44 -13.95 -3.99 -5.01
CA GLU A 44 -15.28 -4.62 -4.95
C GLU A 44 -15.75 -5.09 -6.34
N GLU A 45 -15.50 -4.30 -7.38
CA GLU A 45 -15.85 -4.63 -8.76
C GLU A 45 -14.90 -5.63 -9.41
N HIS A 46 -13.90 -6.15 -8.68
CA HIS A 46 -12.86 -7.07 -9.17
C HIS A 46 -12.06 -6.49 -10.36
N ARG A 47 -11.88 -5.16 -10.40
CA ARG A 47 -11.20 -4.42 -11.48
C ARG A 47 -9.75 -4.05 -11.16
N LEU A 48 -9.12 -4.77 -10.22
CA LEU A 48 -7.74 -4.48 -9.79
C LEU A 48 -6.68 -4.71 -10.86
N SER A 49 -6.99 -5.42 -11.95
CA SER A 49 -6.04 -5.68 -13.04
C SER A 49 -5.62 -4.39 -13.74
N GLY A 50 -4.39 -3.93 -13.48
CA GLY A 50 -3.74 -2.84 -14.21
C GLY A 50 -3.85 -1.46 -13.56
N MET A 51 -4.27 -1.35 -12.29
CA MET A 51 -4.04 -0.11 -11.54
C MET A 51 -2.62 -0.10 -11.00
N ASP A 52 -1.80 0.77 -11.57
CA ASP A 52 -0.64 1.28 -10.86
C ASP A 52 -1.18 2.25 -9.82
N LEU A 53 -1.41 1.74 -8.60
CA LEU A 53 -1.85 2.54 -7.45
C LEU A 53 -0.67 3.36 -6.93
N ALA A 54 -0.12 4.21 -7.78
CA ALA A 54 0.68 5.31 -7.31
C ALA A 54 -0.27 6.18 -6.48
N LEU A 55 -0.09 6.19 -5.16
CA LEU A 55 -0.68 7.19 -4.25
C LEU A 55 -0.01 8.56 -4.48
N ASP A 56 0.19 8.90 -5.76
CA ASP A 56 0.74 10.16 -6.21
C ASP A 56 -0.46 11.09 -6.40
N GLY A 57 -0.99 11.53 -5.27
CA GLY A 57 -1.96 12.62 -5.22
C GLY A 57 -1.32 13.85 -5.82
N GLY A 58 -1.86 14.33 -6.95
CA GLY A 58 -1.30 15.45 -7.69
C GLY A 58 -1.07 16.70 -6.84
N ASP A 59 0.04 17.39 -7.14
CA ASP A 59 0.49 18.75 -6.77
C ASP A 59 0.35 19.28 -5.32
N GLU A 60 -0.31 18.58 -4.40
CA GLU A 60 -0.24 18.79 -2.95
C GLU A 60 0.17 17.48 -2.28
N GLU A 61 1.41 17.43 -1.77
CA GLU A 61 1.90 16.26 -1.05
C GLU A 61 0.95 15.92 0.11
N LEU A 62 0.19 14.83 -0.02
CA LEU A 62 -0.63 14.30 1.07
C LEU A 62 0.23 14.15 2.34
N PRO A 63 -0.27 14.56 3.52
CA PRO A 63 0.42 14.30 4.78
C PRO A 63 0.78 12.82 4.89
N GLN A 64 1.99 12.52 5.39
CA GLN A 64 2.48 11.15 5.48
C GLN A 64 1.54 10.24 6.27
N GLU A 65 0.97 10.74 7.37
CA GLU A 65 -0.02 10.02 8.16
C GLU A 65 -1.24 9.60 7.33
N VAL A 66 -1.76 10.48 6.46
CA VAL A 66 -2.88 10.16 5.56
C VAL A 66 -2.47 9.11 4.52
N ARG A 67 -1.23 9.16 4.01
CA ARG A 67 -0.73 8.17 3.04
C ARG A 67 -0.59 6.78 3.67
N ASP A 68 0.01 6.72 4.86
CA ASP A 68 0.23 5.47 5.59
C ASP A 68 -1.13 4.83 5.93
N GLU A 69 -2.08 5.62 6.43
CA GLU A 69 -3.43 5.14 6.72
C GLU A 69 -4.22 4.71 5.47
N ALA A 70 -4.07 5.43 4.36
CA ALA A 70 -4.65 5.02 3.09
C ALA A 70 -4.10 3.66 2.61
N ALA A 71 -2.79 3.46 2.74
CA ALA A 71 -2.17 2.18 2.39
C ALA A 71 -2.68 1.03 3.28
N LEU A 72 -2.88 1.28 4.58
CA LEU A 72 -3.45 0.30 5.52
C LEU A 72 -4.92 -0.03 5.23
N VAL A 73 -5.73 0.96 4.87
CA VAL A 73 -7.14 0.75 4.43
C VAL A 73 -7.18 -0.15 3.20
N ILE A 74 -6.36 0.14 2.18
CA ILE A 74 -6.30 -0.63 0.94
C ILE A 74 -5.81 -2.04 1.22
N ALA A 75 -4.74 -2.20 2.00
CA ALA A 75 -4.23 -3.50 2.40
C ALA A 75 -5.27 -4.32 3.16
N THR A 76 -6.02 -3.69 4.07
CA THR A 76 -7.13 -4.32 4.80
C THR A 76 -8.23 -4.80 3.86
N ALA A 77 -8.58 -4.01 2.85
CA ALA A 77 -9.58 -4.39 1.84
C ALA A 77 -9.11 -5.55 0.96
N VAL A 78 -7.82 -5.60 0.60
CA VAL A 78 -7.23 -6.66 -0.23
C VAL A 78 -7.02 -7.96 0.56
N THR A 79 -6.51 -7.86 1.78
CA THR A 79 -6.09 -9.01 2.59
C THR A 79 -7.19 -9.54 3.50
N GLY A 80 -8.18 -8.71 3.82
CA GLY A 80 -9.19 -9.00 4.84
C GLY A 80 -8.61 -9.03 6.26
N ARG A 81 -7.41 -8.50 6.48
CA ARG A 81 -6.69 -8.52 7.76
C ARG A 81 -6.58 -7.11 8.35
N LEU A 82 -6.64 -7.00 9.67
CA LEU A 82 -6.51 -5.75 10.41
C LEU A 82 -5.10 -5.55 11.01
N ASP A 83 -4.26 -6.59 10.99
CA ASP A 83 -2.91 -6.58 11.54
C ASP A 83 -1.85 -6.22 10.47
N ASN A 84 -2.25 -5.41 9.48
CA ASN A 84 -1.32 -4.83 8.53
C ASN A 84 -0.55 -3.68 9.19
N GLU A 85 0.72 -3.54 8.85
CA GLU A 85 1.63 -2.51 9.34
C GLU A 85 2.41 -1.90 8.18
N VAL A 86 2.70 -0.60 8.29
CA VAL A 86 3.61 0.10 7.38
C VAL A 86 5.01 0.05 7.96
N VAL A 87 5.96 -0.51 7.21
CA VAL A 87 7.38 -0.52 7.55
C VAL A 87 8.17 0.28 6.52
N GLU A 88 9.16 1.05 6.99
CA GLU A 88 10.12 1.74 6.12
C GLU A 88 11.37 0.86 5.97
N LEU A 89 11.75 0.59 4.73
CA LEU A 89 12.91 -0.21 4.36
C LEU A 89 13.94 0.67 3.67
N GLU A 90 15.17 0.65 4.16
CA GLU A 90 16.29 1.31 3.50
C GLU A 90 16.76 0.47 2.30
N VAL A 91 16.60 1.00 1.10
CA VAL A 91 17.07 0.37 -0.13
C VAL A 91 18.10 1.29 -0.78
N ASP A 92 19.36 0.87 -0.76
CA ASP A 92 20.55 1.70 -1.04
C ASP A 92 20.43 2.58 -2.29
N GLU A 93 19.83 2.06 -3.36
CA GLU A 93 19.78 2.71 -4.68
C GLU A 93 18.53 3.57 -4.90
N THR A 94 17.43 3.31 -4.17
CA THR A 94 16.13 3.99 -4.37
C THR A 94 15.72 4.90 -3.21
N GLY A 95 16.49 4.90 -2.11
CA GLY A 95 16.10 5.56 -0.86
C GLY A 95 15.06 4.74 -0.07
N PRO A 96 14.53 5.30 1.02
CA PRO A 96 13.60 4.59 1.90
C PRO A 96 12.28 4.27 1.17
N VAL A 97 11.91 2.98 1.19
CA VAL A 97 10.68 2.47 0.59
C VAL A 97 9.72 2.06 1.70
N ARG A 98 8.47 2.54 1.63
CA ARG A 98 7.39 2.12 2.54
C ARG A 98 6.70 0.88 2.00
N VAL A 99 6.59 -0.15 2.83
CA VAL A 99 5.95 -1.42 2.50
C VAL A 99 4.86 -1.71 3.50
N VAL A 100 3.70 -2.17 3.03
CA VAL A 100 2.65 -2.70 3.90
C VAL A 100 2.79 -4.20 4.00
N THR A 101 2.85 -4.73 5.22
CA THR A 101 2.97 -6.17 5.46
C THR A 101 2.23 -6.56 6.74
N ASP A 102 2.08 -7.86 7.00
CA ASP A 102 1.43 -8.31 8.23
C ASP A 102 2.38 -8.23 9.44
N ALA A 103 1.81 -8.06 10.64
CA ALA A 103 2.57 -7.86 11.88
C ALA A 103 3.66 -8.92 12.13
N ALA A 104 3.44 -10.17 11.74
CA ALA A 104 4.44 -11.23 11.89
C ALA A 104 5.67 -11.01 10.99
N THR A 105 5.45 -10.49 9.78
CA THR A 105 6.51 -10.16 8.83
C THR A 105 7.20 -8.85 9.22
N ALA A 106 6.46 -7.85 9.68
CA ALA A 106 7.01 -6.59 10.18
C ALA A 106 7.98 -6.79 11.37
N ALA A 107 7.72 -7.80 12.21
CA ALA A 107 8.54 -8.11 13.37
C ALA A 107 9.75 -9.04 13.07
N ASP A 108 9.91 -9.55 11.85
CA ASP A 108 11.00 -10.47 11.47
C ASP A 108 12.01 -9.77 10.56
N PRO A 109 13.18 -9.35 11.08
CA PRO A 109 14.20 -8.66 10.29
C PRO A 109 14.66 -9.45 9.06
N SER A 110 14.69 -10.79 9.15
CA SER A 110 15.12 -11.64 8.04
C SER A 110 14.16 -11.55 6.85
N ARG A 111 12.85 -11.45 7.14
CA ARG A 111 11.83 -11.26 6.10
C ARG A 111 11.87 -9.86 5.51
N LEU A 112 12.16 -8.85 6.33
CA LEU A 112 12.33 -7.48 5.86
C LEU A 112 13.55 -7.38 4.91
N ASP A 113 14.65 -8.06 5.24
CA ASP A 113 15.83 -8.16 4.37
C ASP A 113 15.48 -8.84 3.03
N GLU A 114 14.71 -9.94 3.06
CA GLU A 114 14.23 -10.62 1.85
C GLU A 114 13.38 -9.69 0.95
N ILE A 115 12.51 -8.87 1.57
CA ILE A 115 11.70 -7.89 0.83
C ILE A 115 12.58 -6.80 0.23
N ALA A 116 13.54 -6.26 0.99
CA ALA A 116 14.47 -5.23 0.52
C ALA A 116 15.32 -5.75 -0.66
N ASP A 117 15.83 -6.99 -0.57
CA ASP A 117 16.58 -7.62 -1.65
C ASP A 117 15.72 -7.83 -2.90
N TYR A 118 14.47 -8.25 -2.74
CA TYR A 118 13.54 -8.37 -3.86
C TYR A 118 13.29 -7.03 -4.55
N ILE A 119 13.09 -5.95 -3.78
CA ILE A 119 12.89 -4.60 -4.32
C ILE A 119 14.14 -4.14 -5.09
N ARG A 120 15.34 -4.37 -4.54
CA ARG A 120 16.62 -4.02 -5.19
C ARG A 120 16.79 -4.78 -6.52
N ASP A 121 16.52 -6.08 -6.53
CA ASP A 121 16.61 -6.89 -7.74
C ASP A 121 15.58 -6.48 -8.80
N ARG A 122 14.35 -6.16 -8.38
CA ARG A 122 13.29 -5.65 -9.25
C ARG A 122 13.68 -4.32 -9.88
N HIS A 123 14.27 -3.40 -9.11
CA HIS A 123 14.74 -2.11 -9.59
C HIS A 123 15.84 -2.27 -10.64
N ARG A 124 16.86 -3.09 -10.35
CA ARG A 124 17.95 -3.40 -11.29
C ARG A 124 17.44 -3.97 -12.62
N GLN A 125 16.45 -4.88 -12.56
CA GLN A 125 15.82 -5.43 -13.77
C GLN A 125 15.08 -4.37 -14.58
N ASN A 126 14.36 -3.45 -13.92
CA ASN A 126 13.69 -2.34 -14.59
C ASN A 126 14.70 -1.39 -15.26
N GLU A 127 15.82 -1.07 -14.60
CA GLU A 127 16.87 -0.25 -15.19
C GLU A 127 17.53 -0.92 -16.41
N GLU A 128 17.77 -2.23 -16.33
CA GLU A 128 18.30 -3.00 -17.47
C GLU A 128 17.32 -2.96 -18.66
N LEU A 129 16.03 -3.21 -18.41
CA LEU A 129 14.99 -3.15 -19.43
C LEU A 129 14.88 -1.75 -20.04
N ARG A 130 14.96 -0.70 -19.22
CA ARG A 130 15.00 0.68 -19.66
C ARG A 130 16.20 0.94 -20.56
N GLY A 131 17.40 0.50 -20.18
CA GLY A 131 18.61 0.65 -21.00
C GLY A 131 18.51 -0.06 -22.36
N ILE A 132 17.88 -1.25 -22.38
CA ILE A 132 17.59 -1.97 -23.63
C ILE A 132 16.60 -1.19 -24.51
N ALA A 133 15.54 -0.65 -23.90
CA ALA A 133 14.55 0.16 -24.62
C ALA A 133 15.19 1.42 -25.22
N GLU A 134 16.00 2.14 -24.44
CA GLU A 134 16.75 3.33 -24.88
C GLU A 134 17.69 2.99 -26.07
N ALA A 135 18.46 1.91 -25.97
CA ALA A 135 19.36 1.47 -27.03
C ALA A 135 18.61 1.00 -28.30
N SER A 136 17.37 0.55 -28.15
CA SER A 136 16.52 0.06 -29.24
C SER A 136 15.61 1.15 -29.83
N GLY A 137 15.64 2.37 -29.29
CA GLY A 137 14.73 3.46 -29.69
C GLY A 137 13.26 3.20 -29.33
N LEU A 138 13.02 2.38 -28.31
CA LEU A 138 11.68 2.09 -27.78
C LEU A 138 11.33 3.10 -26.66
N PRO A 139 10.04 3.34 -26.38
CA PRO A 139 9.61 4.12 -25.22
C PRO A 139 10.14 3.52 -23.92
N THR A 140 10.36 4.36 -22.91
CA THR A 140 10.85 3.97 -21.58
C THR A 140 9.83 4.16 -20.45
N ASP A 141 8.66 4.70 -20.79
CA ASP A 141 7.60 4.99 -19.84
C ASP A 141 6.77 3.71 -19.65
N PHE A 142 7.27 2.82 -18.79
CA PHE A 142 6.62 1.59 -18.35
C PHE A 142 6.58 1.51 -16.83
#